data_AF-A0AAD7I781-F1
#
_entry.id   AF-A0AAD7I781-F1
#
_cell.length_a   1.000
_cell.length_b   1.000
_cell.length_c   1.000
_cell.angle_alpha   90.00
_cell.angle_beta   90.00
_cell.angle_gamma   90.00
#
_symmetry.space_group_name_H-M   'P 1'
#
loop_
_entity.id
_entity.type
_entity.pdbx_description
1 polymer ?
#
loop_
_entity_poly.entity_id
_entity_poly.type
_entity_poly.pdbx_seq_one_letter_code
_entity_poly.pdbx_strand_id
1 'polypeptide(L)'
;ERAGLSVKRVQRMAAERDPLQAGNFLHRVSAYPAHYLVSIDEMSKDDRTYAILWGRAPVGERAEANIPFVRKRRFSAICALALDKGIIASRVVESSFDRDTFINYLRNDLLPVMNPYPAPQSVLLL
;
A
#
# COMPACT_ATOMS: atom_id res chain seq x y z
N GLU A 1 17.17 -2.56 40.85
CA GLU A 1 16.46 -1.33 40.44
C GLU A 1 16.70 -1.11 38.95
N ARG A 2 15.68 -1.11 38.10
CA ARG A 2 15.87 -0.79 36.66
C ARG A 2 16.01 0.72 36.55
N ALA A 3 16.99 1.20 35.77
CA ALA A 3 17.37 2.62 35.63
C ALA A 3 16.31 3.55 34.99
N GLY A 4 15.02 3.33 35.23
CA GLY A 4 13.93 4.08 34.59
C GLY A 4 13.74 3.79 33.09
N LEU A 5 14.44 2.78 32.54
CA LEU A 5 14.40 2.43 31.13
C LEU A 5 13.47 1.23 30.87
N SER A 6 12.57 1.40 29.90
CA SER A 6 11.69 0.33 29.39
C SER A 6 12.20 -0.18 28.04
N VAL A 7 12.14 -1.49 27.81
CA VAL A 7 12.39 -2.08 26.48
C VAL A 7 11.27 -1.66 25.54
N LYS A 8 11.61 -1.02 24.42
CA LYS A 8 10.66 -0.62 23.36
C LYS A 8 11.04 -1.29 22.05
N ARG A 9 10.04 -1.62 21.23
CA ARG A 9 10.27 -2.07 19.86
C ARG A 9 10.86 -0.92 19.05
N VAL A 10 11.98 -1.16 18.38
CA VAL A 10 12.61 -0.17 17.50
C VAL A 10 11.71 0.10 16.29
N GLN A 11 11.40 1.37 16.06
CA GLN A 11 10.73 1.80 14.84
C GLN A 11 11.73 1.76 13.68
N ARG A 12 11.41 0.99 12.63
CA ARG A 12 12.20 0.99 11.40
C ARG A 12 11.82 2.21 10.57
N MET A 13 12.80 3.02 10.23
CA MET A 13 12.68 4.17 9.34
C MET A 13 13.49 3.90 8.08
N ALA A 14 13.00 4.31 6.92
CA ALA A 14 13.78 4.25 5.68
C ALA A 14 15.02 5.15 5.82
N ALA A 15 16.20 4.63 5.52
CA ALA A 15 17.45 5.40 5.59
C ALA A 15 17.52 6.46 4.49
N GLU A 16 16.81 6.20 3.38
CA GLU A 16 16.69 7.03 2.20
C GLU A 16 15.72 8.21 2.38
N ARG A 17 15.05 8.31 3.55
CA ARG A 17 14.08 9.37 3.82
C ARG A 17 14.76 10.74 3.83
N ASP A 18 14.37 11.59 2.89
CA ASP A 18 14.82 12.98 2.81
C ASP A 18 13.68 13.96 3.20
N PRO A 19 13.81 14.68 4.33
CA PRO A 19 12.83 15.67 4.77
C PRO A 19 12.58 16.80 3.76
N LEU A 20 13.60 17.19 2.98
CA LEU A 20 13.47 18.26 2.00
C LEU A 20 12.61 17.80 0.82
N GLN A 21 12.83 16.58 0.32
CA GLN A 21 11.99 16.00 -0.72
C GLN A 21 10.55 15.83 -0.25
N ALA A 22 10.34 15.37 0.99
CA ALA A 22 9.02 15.25 1.57
C ALA A 22 8.32 16.62 1.69
N GLY A 23 9.03 17.65 2.15
CA GLY A 23 8.50 19.02 2.24
C GLY A 23 8.14 19.59 0.86
N ASN A 24 8.99 19.40 -0.14
CA ASN A 24 8.74 19.84 -1.52
C ASN A 24 7.53 19.12 -2.13
N PHE A 25 7.36 17.83 -1.86
CA PHE A 25 6.18 17.09 -2.28
C PHE A 25 4.91 17.67 -1.65
N LEU A 26 4.89 17.84 -0.32
CA LEU A 26 3.74 18.42 0.39
C LEU A 26 3.39 19.82 -0.11
N HIS A 27 4.39 20.66 -0.36
CA HIS A 27 4.19 21.99 -0.90
C HIS A 27 3.48 21.95 -2.26
N ARG A 28 3.93 21.09 -3.19
CA ARG A 28 3.27 20.93 -4.51
C ARG A 28 1.85 20.41 -4.40
N VAL A 29 1.60 19.42 -3.54
CA VAL A 29 0.27 18.83 -3.37
C VAL A 29 -0.69 19.81 -2.70
N SER A 30 -0.21 20.65 -1.78
CA SER A 30 -1.02 21.64 -1.06
C SER A 30 -1.64 22.72 -1.95
N ALA A 31 -1.15 22.87 -3.20
CA ALA A 31 -1.71 23.79 -4.18
C ALA A 31 -3.09 23.34 -4.72
N TYR A 32 -3.49 22.08 -4.49
CA TYR A 32 -4.73 21.52 -5.01
C TYR A 32 -5.75 21.29 -3.89
N PRO A 33 -7.05 21.58 -4.12
CA PRO A 33 -8.11 21.13 -3.22
C PRO A 33 -8.11 19.61 -3.07
N ALA A 34 -8.38 19.10 -1.86
CA ALA A 34 -8.27 17.67 -1.57
C ALA A 34 -9.16 16.79 -2.49
N HIS A 35 -10.34 17.28 -2.88
CA HIS A 35 -11.27 16.56 -3.76
C HIS A 35 -10.81 16.49 -5.23
N TYR A 36 -9.73 17.19 -5.61
CA TYR A 36 -9.11 17.06 -6.94
C TYR A 36 -8.17 15.85 -7.00
N LEU A 37 -7.67 15.42 -5.85
CA LEU A 37 -6.59 14.44 -5.74
C LEU A 37 -7.11 13.01 -5.89
N VAL A 38 -6.39 12.23 -6.70
CA VAL A 38 -6.54 10.78 -6.82
C VAL A 38 -5.18 10.16 -6.54
N SER A 39 -5.05 9.48 -5.41
CA SER A 39 -3.81 8.79 -5.05
C SER A 39 -3.83 7.35 -5.55
N ILE A 40 -2.73 6.91 -6.16
CA ILE A 40 -2.55 5.50 -6.48
C ILE A 40 -1.44 4.90 -5.64
N ASP A 41 -1.57 3.62 -5.33
CA ASP A 41 -0.51 2.85 -4.71
C ASP A 41 -0.58 1.38 -5.15
N GLU A 42 0.57 0.73 -5.14
CA GLU A 42 0.72 -0.69 -5.44
C GLU A 42 0.93 -1.48 -4.15
N MET A 43 0.09 -2.49 -3.95
CA MET A 43 0.28 -3.48 -2.90
C MET A 43 0.57 -4.84 -3.50
N SER A 44 1.43 -5.60 -2.85
CA SER A 44 1.68 -6.99 -3.24
C SER A 44 1.32 -7.96 -2.13
N LYS A 45 0.70 -9.07 -2.51
CA LYS A 45 0.20 -10.10 -1.62
C LYS A 45 0.73 -11.46 -2.06
N ASP A 46 1.40 -12.14 -1.15
CA ASP A 46 1.76 -13.55 -1.31
C ASP A 46 0.66 -14.41 -0.65
N ASP A 47 0.33 -15.54 -1.27
CA ASP A 47 -0.69 -16.49 -0.82
C ASP A 47 -0.18 -17.38 0.35
N ARG A 48 0.90 -16.96 1.02
CA ARG A 48 1.38 -17.47 2.31
C ARG A 48 0.44 -17.20 3.50
N THR A 49 -0.60 -16.39 3.32
CA THR A 49 -1.11 -15.55 4.42
C THR A 49 -2.35 -16.07 5.16
N TYR A 50 -2.74 -17.33 5.03
CA TYR A 50 -3.78 -17.89 5.91
C TYR A 50 -3.23 -18.60 7.15
N ALA A 51 -1.92 -18.52 7.38
CA ALA A 51 -1.28 -19.11 8.56
C ALA A 51 -1.43 -18.23 9.81
N ILE A 52 -1.96 -18.81 10.89
CA ILE A 52 -1.93 -18.20 12.22
C ILE A 52 -0.45 -18.12 12.67
N LEU A 53 0.05 -16.90 12.90
CA LEU A 53 1.45 -16.68 13.32
C LEU A 53 1.69 -16.96 14.80
N TRP A 54 0.64 -16.94 15.62
CA TRP A 54 0.73 -17.05 17.08
C TRP A 54 -0.33 -18.02 17.60
N GLY A 55 0.09 -19.15 18.16
CA GLY A 55 -0.76 -20.08 18.89
C GLY A 55 -0.55 -19.96 20.41
N ARG A 56 -1.50 -20.46 21.19
CA ARG A 56 -1.35 -20.59 22.64
C ARG A 56 -1.25 -22.08 22.98
N ALA A 57 -0.26 -22.44 23.80
CA ALA A 57 -0.07 -23.77 24.37
C ALA A 57 0.42 -23.63 25.82
N PRO A 58 0.26 -24.66 26.65
CA PRO A 58 0.86 -24.73 27.98
C PRO A 58 2.38 -24.52 27.96
N VAL A 59 2.95 -24.09 29.08
CA VAL A 59 4.39 -23.88 29.22
C VAL A 59 5.11 -25.21 29.07
N GLY A 60 6.03 -25.29 28.09
CA GLY A 60 6.75 -26.53 27.75
C GLY A 60 6.14 -27.32 26.59
N GLU A 61 4.95 -26.92 26.10
CA GLU A 61 4.30 -27.56 24.96
C GLU A 61 4.42 -26.72 23.68
N ARG A 62 4.34 -27.41 22.52
CA ARG A 62 4.36 -26.76 21.21
C ARG A 62 2.93 -26.45 20.77
N ALA A 63 2.69 -25.22 20.35
CA ALA A 63 1.46 -24.89 19.62
C ALA A 63 1.59 -25.36 18.16
N GLU A 64 0.77 -26.32 17.76
CA GLU A 64 0.80 -26.94 16.43
C GLU A 64 -0.45 -26.55 15.62
N ALA A 65 -0.26 -26.29 14.32
CA ALA A 65 -1.34 -25.98 13.40
C ALA A 65 -1.06 -26.62 12.03
N ASN A 66 -2.05 -27.33 11.49
CA ASN A 66 -1.98 -27.90 10.15
C ASN A 66 -2.36 -26.83 9.12
N ILE A 67 -1.35 -26.19 8.54
CA ILE A 67 -1.52 -25.11 7.56
C ILE A 67 -0.89 -25.50 6.21
N PRO A 68 -1.44 -25.02 5.08
CA PRO A 68 -0.83 -25.25 3.77
C PRO A 68 0.61 -24.73 3.70
N PHE A 69 1.58 -25.62 3.50
CA PHE A 69 3.01 -25.29 3.38
C PHE A 69 3.44 -25.16 1.91
N VAL A 70 2.62 -24.51 1.08
CA VAL A 70 2.87 -24.41 -0.36
C VAL A 70 3.36 -22.98 -0.67
N ARG A 71 4.51 -22.85 -1.35
CA ARG A 71 4.90 -21.59 -1.98
C ARG A 71 3.97 -21.32 -3.15
N LYS A 72 2.95 -20.50 -2.93
CA LYS A 72 1.95 -20.16 -3.94
C LYS A 72 2.30 -18.87 -4.69
N ARG A 73 1.42 -18.50 -5.61
CA ARG A 73 1.52 -17.36 -6.53
C ARG A 73 1.52 -16.03 -5.77
N ARG A 74 2.28 -15.06 -6.27
CA ARG A 74 2.25 -13.67 -5.79
C ARG A 74 1.29 -12.87 -6.67
N PHE A 75 0.43 -12.10 -6.03
CA PHE A 75 -0.44 -11.14 -6.70
C PHE A 75 0.04 -9.74 -6.37
N SER A 76 -0.04 -8.85 -7.35
CA SER A 76 0.13 -7.41 -7.12
C SER A 76 -1.16 -6.72 -7.52
N ALA A 77 -1.59 -5.78 -6.70
CA ALA A 77 -2.80 -5.01 -6.88
C ALA A 77 -2.43 -3.54 -6.88
N ILE A 78 -2.93 -2.80 -7.85
CA ILE A 78 -2.87 -1.35 -7.89
C ILE A 78 -4.27 -0.79 -7.71
N CYS A 79 -4.41 0.24 -6.88
CA CYS A 79 -5.69 0.87 -6.59
C CYS A 79 -5.56 2.39 -6.67
N ALA A 80 -6.58 3.05 -7.23
CA ALA A 80 -6.74 4.49 -7.19
C ALA A 80 -7.82 4.88 -6.18
N LEU A 81 -7.47 5.76 -5.24
CA LEU A 81 -8.34 6.25 -4.18
C LEU A 81 -8.64 7.74 -4.39
N ALA A 82 -9.93 8.08 -4.35
CA ALA A 82 -10.43 9.45 -4.33
C ALA A 82 -11.14 9.73 -3.01
N LEU A 83 -11.04 10.98 -2.52
CA LEU A 83 -11.56 11.37 -1.21
C LEU A 83 -13.04 11.01 -1.01
N ASP A 84 -13.90 11.35 -1.96
CA ASP A 84 -15.36 11.24 -1.80
C ASP A 84 -15.91 9.87 -2.23
N LYS A 85 -15.22 9.16 -3.13
CA LYS A 85 -15.71 7.91 -3.74
C LYS A 85 -15.00 6.65 -3.24
N GLY A 86 -13.91 6.79 -2.49
CA GLY A 86 -13.05 5.66 -2.15
C GLY A 86 -12.32 5.13 -3.38
N ILE A 87 -12.30 3.81 -3.58
CA ILE A 87 -11.58 3.18 -4.69
C ILE A 87 -12.36 3.39 -5.99
N ILE A 88 -11.76 4.10 -6.95
CA ILE A 88 -12.40 4.41 -8.25
C ILE A 88 -11.90 3.52 -9.39
N ALA A 89 -10.69 2.96 -9.26
CA ALA A 89 -10.13 1.99 -10.20
C ALA A 89 -9.21 1.03 -9.44
N SER A 90 -9.17 -0.23 -9.86
CA SER A 90 -8.26 -1.23 -9.30
C SER A 90 -7.96 -2.31 -10.32
N ARG A 91 -6.73 -2.84 -10.29
CA ARG A 91 -6.33 -3.99 -11.11
C ARG A 91 -5.47 -4.93 -10.28
N VAL A 92 -5.72 -6.23 -10.44
CA VAL A 92 -4.90 -7.29 -9.85
C VAL A 92 -4.23 -8.08 -10.96
N VAL A 93 -2.94 -8.32 -10.83
CA VAL A 93 -2.15 -9.15 -11.75
C VAL A 93 -1.48 -10.28 -10.97
N GLU A 94 -1.37 -11.45 -11.60
CA GLU A 94 -0.51 -12.52 -11.10
C GLU A 94 0.93 -12.17 -11.49
N SER A 95 1.82 -12.02 -10.51
CA SER A 95 3.16 -11.38 -10.58
C SER A 95 3.18 -9.89 -10.22
N SER A 96 4.17 -9.15 -10.71
CA SER A 96 4.44 -7.73 -10.41
C SER A 96 4.00 -6.84 -11.57
N PHE A 97 3.69 -5.58 -11.29
CA PHE A 97 3.51 -4.60 -12.37
C PHE A 97 4.84 -4.29 -13.04
N ASP A 98 4.79 -4.18 -14.36
CA ASP A 98 5.84 -3.59 -15.18
C ASP A 98 5.33 -2.27 -15.77
N ARG A 99 6.19 -1.60 -16.55
CA ARG A 99 5.84 -0.32 -17.18
C ARG A 99 4.60 -0.44 -18.08
N ASP A 100 4.48 -1.50 -18.86
CA ASP A 100 3.42 -1.61 -19.87
C ASP A 100 2.07 -1.92 -19.23
N THR A 101 2.05 -2.83 -18.25
CA THR A 101 0.87 -3.15 -17.45
C THR A 101 0.39 -1.94 -16.63
N PHE A 102 1.33 -1.14 -16.10
CA PHE A 102 1.02 0.12 -15.40
C PHE A 102 0.43 1.18 -16.34
N ILE A 103 1.05 1.43 -17.49
CA ILE A 103 0.51 2.38 -18.49
C ILE A 103 -0.85 1.92 -19.01
N ASN A 104 -1.03 0.61 -19.20
CA ASN A 104 -2.31 0.04 -19.58
C ASN A 104 -3.39 0.27 -18.51
N TYR A 105 -3.05 0.09 -17.23
CA TYR A 105 -3.94 0.41 -16.10
C TYR A 105 -4.34 1.89 -16.13
N LEU A 106 -3.37 2.80 -16.28
CA LEU A 106 -3.67 4.23 -16.33
C LEU A 106 -4.63 4.56 -17.47
N ARG A 107 -4.36 4.06 -18.68
CA ARG A 107 -5.15 4.40 -19.88
C ARG A 107 -6.55 3.80 -19.88
N ASN A 108 -6.66 2.53 -19.46
CA ASN A 108 -7.89 1.75 -19.67
C ASN A 108 -8.77 1.67 -18.43
N ASP A 109 -8.20 1.79 -17.23
CA ASP A 109 -8.97 1.67 -15.99
C ASP A 109 -9.12 3.02 -15.28
N LEU A 110 -8.04 3.79 -15.15
CA LEU A 110 -8.02 4.99 -14.29
C LEU A 110 -8.47 6.27 -15.01
N LEU A 111 -7.79 6.67 -16.07
CA LEU A 111 -8.08 7.92 -16.78
C LEU A 111 -9.52 8.03 -17.29
N PRO A 112 -10.20 6.95 -17.73
CA PRO A 112 -11.60 7.03 -18.15
C PRO A 112 -12.59 7.40 -17.04
N VAL A 113 -12.23 7.17 -15.77
CA VAL A 113 -13.07 7.50 -14.61
C VAL A 113 -12.63 8.78 -13.88
N MET A 114 -11.52 9.39 -14.31
CA MET A 114 -11.06 10.70 -13.85
C MET A 114 -11.73 11.82 -14.65
N ASN A 115 -11.74 13.03 -14.09
CA ASN A 115 -12.23 14.20 -14.79
C ASN A 115 -11.08 15.06 -15.35
N PRO A 116 -11.32 15.86 -16.41
CA PRO A 116 -10.38 16.88 -16.83
C PRO A 116 -10.15 17.93 -15.74
N TYR A 117 -8.91 18.40 -15.58
CA TYR A 117 -8.61 19.53 -14.72
C TYR A 117 -9.31 20.81 -15.22
N PRO A 118 -9.93 21.65 -14.35
CA PRO A 118 -9.88 21.65 -12.88
C PRO A 118 -11.13 21.06 -12.21
N ALA A 119 -11.67 19.95 -12.69
CA ALA A 119 -12.79 19.29 -11.98
C ALA A 119 -12.30 18.46 -10.77
N PRO A 120 -13.20 18.01 -9.87
CA PRO A 120 -12.86 17.01 -8.87
C PRO A 120 -12.22 15.76 -9.50
N GLN A 121 -11.34 15.04 -8.80
CA GLN A 121 -10.71 13.81 -9.29
C GLN A 121 -9.92 13.99 -10.60
N SER A 122 -9.19 15.10 -10.75
CA SER A 122 -8.46 15.47 -11.96
C SER A 122 -6.94 15.48 -11.82
N VAL A 123 -6.42 15.33 -10.59
CA VAL A 123 -4.99 15.40 -10.29
C VAL A 123 -4.53 14.04 -9.76
N LEU A 124 -3.67 13.39 -10.54
CA LEU A 124 -3.08 12.11 -10.18
C LEU A 124 -1.89 12.30 -9.24
N LEU A 125 -1.90 11.62 -8.11
CA LEU A 125 -0.77 11.50 -7.19
C LEU A 125 -0.15 10.11 -7.34
N LEU A 126 1.15 10.12 -7.66
CA LEU A 126 2.02 8.95 -7.85
C LEU A 126 3.10 8.92 -6.76
#